data_AF-A0A350UQD0-F1
#
_entry.id   AF-A0A350UQD0-F1
#
_cell.length_a   1.000
_cell.length_b   1.000
_cell.length_c   1.000
_cell.angle_alpha   90.00
_cell.angle_beta   90.00
_cell.angle_gamma   90.00
#
_symmetry.space_group_name_H-M   'P 1'
#
loop_
_entity.id
_entity.type
_entity.pdbx_description
1 polymer ?
#
loop_
_entity_poly.entity_id
_entity_poly.type
_entity_poly.pdbx_seq_one_letter_code
_entity_poly.pdbx_strand_id
1 'polypeptide(L)'
;PLSIRGIGFTYSLMNLINPWLGGIPTCHGSGGMAGHYAFGGRTGGSVVLYGLFFVILGLFFSGGFQTVIQIFPLPVLGVLLLFEALTLMVLVRDVAGERGPFVLVLLVGLAASLLPYGFLIAMVGGTLLHLAMGRGWFTFSVR
;
A
#
# COMPACT_ATOMS: atom_id res chain seq x y z
N PRO A 1 -1.13 21.54 0.97
CA PRO A 1 -0.74 20.43 1.87
C PRO A 1 -1.69 19.24 1.63
N LEU A 2 -1.17 18.01 1.59
CA LEU A 2 -2.01 16.81 1.45
C LEU A 2 -2.70 16.54 2.79
N SER A 3 -4.04 16.49 2.79
CA SER A 3 -4.82 16.16 3.98
C SER A 3 -5.22 14.70 3.97
N ILE A 4 -5.29 14.08 5.15
CA ILE A 4 -5.74 12.68 5.32
C ILE A 4 -7.12 12.49 4.69
N ARG A 5 -8.03 13.45 4.89
CA ARG A 5 -9.37 13.43 4.29
C ARG A 5 -9.35 13.54 2.77
N GLY A 6 -8.46 14.38 2.23
CA GLY A 6 -8.29 14.52 0.78
C GLY A 6 -7.84 13.21 0.13
N ILE A 7 -6.80 12.61 0.69
CA ILE A 7 -6.29 11.29 0.26
C ILE A 7 -7.42 10.24 0.37
N GLY A 8 -8.08 10.15 1.53
CA GLY A 8 -9.19 9.21 1.72
C GLY A 8 -10.26 9.35 0.65
N PHE A 9 -10.73 10.57 0.39
CA PHE A 9 -11.77 10.83 -0.61
C PHE A 9 -11.33 10.48 -2.04
N THR A 10 -10.14 10.90 -2.46
CA THR A 10 -9.66 10.66 -3.84
C THR A 10 -9.48 9.17 -4.11
N TYR A 11 -8.86 8.42 -3.18
CA TYR A 11 -8.66 7.00 -3.37
C TYR A 11 -9.94 6.20 -3.21
N SER A 12 -10.86 6.57 -2.31
CA SER A 12 -12.19 5.96 -2.27
C SER A 12 -12.92 6.13 -3.59
N LEU A 13 -12.91 7.33 -4.17
CA LEU A 13 -13.54 7.58 -5.47
C LEU A 13 -12.89 6.76 -6.59
N MET A 14 -11.55 6.74 -6.66
CA MET A 14 -10.82 5.92 -7.65
C MET A 14 -11.17 4.44 -7.53
N ASN A 15 -11.24 3.90 -6.31
CA ASN A 15 -11.58 2.49 -6.07
C ASN A 15 -13.06 2.16 -6.34
N LEU A 16 -13.96 3.14 -6.28
CA LEU A 16 -15.36 2.96 -6.69
C LEU A 16 -15.51 2.95 -8.21
N ILE A 17 -14.65 3.66 -8.94
CA ILE A 17 -14.70 3.77 -10.41
C ILE A 17 -13.95 2.62 -11.09
N ASN A 18 -12.77 2.23 -10.58
CA ASN A 18 -11.89 1.26 -11.23
C ASN A 18 -12.55 -0.07 -11.65
N PRO A 19 -13.40 -0.71 -10.83
CA PRO A 19 -14.01 -1.99 -11.18
C PRO A 19 -14.87 -1.93 -12.45
N TRP A 20 -15.49 -0.79 -12.73
CA TRP A 20 -16.31 -0.58 -13.94
C TRP A 20 -15.49 -0.52 -15.22
N LEU A 21 -14.17 -0.32 -15.11
CA LEU A 21 -13.22 -0.29 -16.21
C LEU A 21 -12.34 -1.54 -16.26
N GLY A 22 -12.68 -2.58 -15.48
CA GLY A 22 -11.85 -3.80 -15.35
C GLY A 22 -10.56 -3.59 -14.55
N GLY A 23 -10.45 -2.48 -13.81
CA GLY A 23 -9.30 -2.14 -12.98
C GLY A 23 -9.32 -2.85 -11.62
N ILE A 24 -8.14 -2.98 -11.01
CA ILE A 24 -7.95 -3.53 -9.67
C ILE A 24 -7.93 -2.40 -8.61
N PRO A 25 -8.11 -2.71 -7.31
CA PRO A 25 -8.01 -1.70 -6.26
C PRO A 25 -6.67 -0.94 -6.30
N THR A 26 -6.73 0.38 -6.10
CA THR A 26 -5.57 1.28 -6.14
C THR A 26 -5.29 1.89 -4.77
N CYS A 27 -4.02 2.21 -4.53
CA CYS A 27 -3.56 2.87 -3.31
C CYS A 27 -2.73 4.10 -3.66
N HIS A 28 -2.14 4.74 -2.65
CA HIS A 28 -1.41 5.99 -2.86
C HIS A 28 -0.20 5.86 -3.79
N GLY A 29 0.46 4.70 -3.81
CA GLY A 29 1.68 4.51 -4.60
C GLY A 29 2.82 5.43 -4.14
N SER A 30 2.94 5.68 -2.83
CA SER A 30 3.95 6.58 -2.26
C SER A 30 5.39 6.16 -2.59
N GLY A 31 5.69 4.85 -2.65
CA GLY A 31 7.00 4.34 -3.08
C GLY A 31 7.34 4.76 -4.51
N GLY A 32 6.38 4.62 -5.44
CA GLY A 32 6.54 5.09 -6.82
C GLY A 32 6.81 6.61 -6.90
N MET A 33 6.07 7.41 -6.11
CA MET A 33 6.31 8.86 -6.03
C MET A 33 7.70 9.20 -5.47
N ALA A 34 8.20 8.44 -4.49
CA ALA A 34 9.57 8.59 -4.00
C ALA A 34 10.59 8.33 -5.11
N GLY A 35 10.33 7.32 -5.96
CA GLY A 35 11.10 7.08 -7.18
C GLY A 35 11.08 8.28 -8.13
N HIS A 36 9.90 8.82 -8.46
CA HIS A 36 9.79 10.03 -9.28
C HIS A 36 10.62 11.18 -8.72
N TYR A 37 10.60 11.37 -7.39
CA TYR A 37 11.40 12.40 -6.73
C TYR A 37 12.90 12.14 -6.81
N ALA A 38 13.34 10.89 -6.59
CA ALA A 38 14.73 10.46 -6.70
C ALA A 38 15.30 10.68 -8.11
N PHE A 39 14.47 10.48 -9.16
CA PHE A 39 14.83 10.75 -10.55
C PHE A 39 14.61 12.21 -10.99
N GLY A 40 14.41 13.14 -10.05
CA GLY A 40 14.36 14.59 -10.34
C GLY A 40 12.98 15.17 -10.59
N GLY A 41 11.90 14.39 -10.45
CA GLY A 41 10.53 14.89 -10.48
C GLY A 41 10.23 15.74 -9.25
N ARG A 42 9.88 17.02 -9.45
CA ARG A 42 9.59 17.97 -8.35
C ARG A 42 8.16 18.49 -8.32
N THR A 43 7.34 18.10 -9.28
CA THR A 43 5.94 18.51 -9.42
C THR A 43 5.06 17.30 -9.70
N GLY A 44 3.74 17.45 -9.53
CA GLY A 44 2.78 16.42 -9.92
C GLY A 44 2.75 16.14 -11.43
N GLY A 45 3.39 16.97 -12.25
CA GLY A 45 3.46 16.78 -13.70
C GLY A 45 4.13 15.46 -14.11
N SER A 46 5.10 14.96 -13.34
CA SER A 46 5.73 13.66 -13.61
C SER A 46 4.72 12.51 -13.51
N VAL A 47 3.83 12.56 -12.51
CA VAL A 47 2.78 11.56 -12.30
C VAL A 47 1.70 11.67 -13.38
N VAL A 48 1.33 12.89 -13.78
CA VAL A 48 0.38 13.11 -14.87
C VAL A 48 0.92 12.57 -16.20
N LEU A 49 2.18 12.87 -16.54
CA LEU A 49 2.82 12.36 -17.75
C LEU A 49 2.91 10.82 -17.75
N TYR A 50 3.27 10.24 -16.61
CA TYR A 50 3.31 8.79 -16.45
C TYR A 50 1.94 8.14 -16.63
N GLY A 51 0.90 8.68 -16.01
CA GLY A 51 -0.48 8.21 -16.17
C GLY A 51 -0.98 8.36 -17.61
N LEU A 52 -0.72 9.51 -18.24
CA LEU A 52 -1.09 9.76 -19.64
C LEU A 52 -0.40 8.77 -20.59
N PHE A 53 0.88 8.46 -20.34
CA PHE A 53 1.61 7.47 -21.10
C PHE A 53 0.94 6.09 -21.02
N PHE A 54 0.52 5.66 -19.83
CA PHE A 54 -0.24 4.41 -19.68
C PHE A 54 -1.62 4.43 -20.35
N VAL A 55 -2.32 5.55 -20.33
CA VAL A 55 -3.59 5.69 -21.06
C VAL A 55 -3.36 5.53 -22.56
N ILE A 56 -2.32 6.17 -23.12
CA ILE A 56 -1.97 6.05 -24.54
C ILE A 56 -1.59 4.60 -24.88
N LEU A 57 -0.75 3.96 -24.07
CA LEU A 57 -0.38 2.55 -24.28
C LEU A 57 -1.60 1.62 -24.19
N GLY A 58 -2.49 1.84 -23.22
CA GLY A 58 -3.70 1.03 -23.07
C GLY A 58 -4.69 1.20 -24.23
N LEU A 59 -4.86 2.42 -24.74
CA LEU A 59 -5.82 2.69 -25.83
C LEU A 59 -5.32 2.25 -27.20
N PHE A 60 -4.04 2.48 -27.51
CA PHE A 60 -3.50 2.27 -28.86
C PHE A 60 -2.60 1.04 -29.00
N PHE A 61 -2.05 0.51 -27.90
CA PHE A 61 -1.03 -0.54 -27.92
C PHE A 61 -1.33 -1.74 -27.00
N SER A 62 -2.58 -1.89 -26.53
CA SER A 62 -2.97 -2.95 -25.58
C SER A 62 -2.60 -4.37 -26.03
N GLY A 63 -2.80 -4.69 -27.31
CA GLY A 63 -2.49 -6.01 -27.86
C GLY A 63 -1.01 -6.40 -27.79
N GLY A 64 -0.09 -5.43 -27.91
CA GLY A 64 1.36 -5.66 -27.77
C GLY A 64 1.85 -5.54 -26.33
N PHE A 65 1.17 -4.72 -25.51
CA PHE A 65 1.54 -4.44 -24.13
C PHE A 65 1.59 -5.71 -23.26
N GLN A 66 0.66 -6.65 -23.48
CA GLN A 66 0.65 -7.93 -22.75
C GLN A 66 1.95 -8.72 -22.96
N THR A 67 2.47 -8.77 -24.18
CA THR A 67 3.74 -9.43 -24.52
C THR A 67 4.92 -8.73 -23.85
N VAL A 68 4.92 -7.40 -23.82
CA VAL A 68 6.00 -6.61 -23.20
C VAL A 68 6.07 -6.86 -21.69
N ILE A 69 4.94 -6.90 -20.99
CA ILE A 69 4.92 -7.19 -19.54
C ILE A 69 5.48 -8.57 -19.23
N GLN A 70 5.22 -9.57 -20.08
CA GLN A 70 5.71 -10.94 -19.86
C GLN A 70 7.25 -11.06 -19.96
N ILE A 71 7.91 -10.08 -20.58
CA ILE A 71 9.38 -10.01 -20.66
C ILE A 71 9.98 -9.43 -19.37
N PHE A 72 9.17 -8.79 -18.52
CA PHE A 72 9.68 -8.14 -17.32
C PHE A 72 10.35 -9.16 -16.38
N PRO A 73 11.61 -8.95 -15.97
CA PRO A 73 12.32 -9.90 -15.13
C PRO A 73 11.71 -9.95 -13.73
N LEU A 74 10.96 -11.03 -13.45
CA LEU A 74 10.36 -11.28 -12.14
C LEU A 74 11.35 -11.20 -10.96
N PRO A 75 12.64 -11.62 -11.08
CA PRO A 75 13.60 -11.42 -10.01
C PRO A 75 13.82 -9.95 -9.64
N VAL A 76 13.82 -9.04 -10.63
CA VAL A 76 13.95 -7.60 -10.37
C VAL A 76 12.72 -7.08 -9.63
N LEU A 77 11.52 -7.51 -10.02
CA LEU A 77 10.28 -7.19 -9.29
C LEU A 77 10.37 -7.63 -7.83
N GLY A 78 10.81 -8.86 -7.59
CA GLY A 78 10.96 -9.42 -6.25
C GLY A 78 11.93 -8.61 -5.39
N VAL A 79 13.08 -8.19 -5.95
CA VAL A 79 14.05 -7.34 -5.25
C VAL A 79 13.44 -5.98 -4.92
N LEU A 80 12.75 -5.33 -5.86
CA LEU A 80 12.10 -4.04 -5.61
C LEU A 80 11.06 -4.15 -4.48
N LEU A 81 10.22 -5.18 -4.51
CA LEU A 81 9.22 -5.42 -3.47
C LEU A 81 9.84 -5.75 -2.11
N LEU A 82 10.97 -6.48 -2.08
CA LEU A 82 11.70 -6.77 -0.85
C LEU A 82 12.23 -5.48 -0.22
N PHE A 83 12.86 -4.60 -1.00
CA PHE A 83 13.37 -3.33 -0.49
C PHE A 83 12.24 -2.43 0.02
N GLU A 84 11.14 -2.31 -0.72
CA GLU A 84 9.95 -1.59 -0.25
C GLU A 84 9.42 -2.16 1.08
N ALA A 85 9.32 -3.49 1.20
CA ALA A 85 8.90 -4.14 2.44
C ALA A 85 9.85 -3.85 3.62
N LEU A 86 11.17 -3.93 3.39
CA LEU A 86 12.19 -3.60 4.39
C LEU A 86 12.11 -2.13 4.82
N THR A 87 11.94 -1.22 3.87
CA THR A 87 11.79 0.21 4.14
C THR A 87 10.54 0.49 4.96
N LEU A 88 9.41 -0.16 4.63
CA LEU A 88 8.16 -0.01 5.39
C LEU A 88 8.26 -0.63 6.79
N MET A 89 9.03 -1.71 6.98
CA MET A 89 9.27 -2.29 8.32
C MET A 89 9.98 -1.34 9.29
N VAL A 90 10.67 -0.31 8.80
CA VAL A 90 11.29 0.71 9.67
C VAL A 90 10.24 1.45 10.50
N LEU A 91 9.01 1.62 10.00
CA LEU A 91 7.92 2.28 10.73
C LEU A 91 7.48 1.52 12.00
N VAL A 92 7.81 0.23 12.12
CA VAL A 92 7.54 -0.54 13.35
C VAL A 92 8.31 0.02 14.55
N ARG A 93 9.44 0.71 14.30
CA ARG A 93 10.23 1.33 15.37
C ARG A 93 9.45 2.36 16.18
N ASP A 94 8.49 3.05 15.56
CA ASP A 94 7.69 4.09 16.20
C ASP A 94 6.81 3.55 17.34
N VAL A 95 6.50 2.25 17.31
CA VAL A 95 5.67 1.57 18.32
C VAL A 95 6.45 0.54 19.14
N ALA A 96 7.74 0.32 18.83
CA ALA A 96 8.54 -0.73 19.47
C ALA A 96 8.83 -0.48 20.95
N GLY A 97 8.73 0.77 21.41
CA GLY A 97 8.90 1.14 22.82
C GLY A 97 7.74 0.70 23.72
N GLU A 98 6.57 0.42 23.16
CA GLU A 98 5.37 0.08 23.90
C GLU A 98 4.93 -1.36 23.60
N ARG A 99 4.93 -2.23 24.62
CA ARG A 99 4.62 -3.67 24.44
C ARG A 99 3.26 -3.92 23.78
N GLY A 100 2.22 -3.19 24.17
CA GLY A 100 0.87 -3.38 23.64
C GLY A 100 0.77 -3.10 22.13
N PRO A 101 1.06 -1.87 21.69
CA PRO A 101 1.15 -1.51 20.28
C PRO A 101 2.11 -2.40 19.47
N PHE A 102 3.26 -2.76 20.02
CA PHE A 102 4.21 -3.65 19.36
C PHE A 102 3.62 -5.05 19.10
N VAL A 103 3.00 -5.66 20.11
CA VAL A 103 2.32 -6.96 19.97
C VAL A 103 1.18 -6.86 18.95
N LEU A 104 0.40 -5.78 18.98
CA LEU A 104 -0.67 -5.55 18.00
C LEU A 104 -0.13 -5.53 16.57
N VAL A 105 0.95 -4.78 16.31
CA VAL A 105 1.58 -4.72 14.98
C VAL A 105 2.10 -6.10 14.55
N LEU A 106 2.70 -6.87 15.46
CA LEU A 106 3.18 -8.23 15.17
C LEU A 106 2.01 -9.16 14.80
N LEU A 107 0.92 -9.13 15.57
CA LEU A 107 -0.28 -9.92 15.30
C LEU A 107 -0.92 -9.55 13.96
N VAL A 108 -1.06 -8.26 13.67
CA VAL A 108 -1.60 -7.76 12.40
C VAL A 108 -0.70 -8.17 11.23
N GLY A 109 0.62 -8.04 11.36
CA GLY A 109 1.57 -8.45 10.32
C GLY A 109 1.53 -9.96 10.04
N LEU A 110 1.50 -10.79 11.10
CA LEU A 110 1.40 -12.24 10.96
C LEU A 110 0.05 -12.66 10.37
N ALA A 111 -1.05 -12.09 10.85
CA ALA A 111 -2.39 -12.35 10.32
C ALA A 111 -2.49 -11.98 8.84
N ALA A 112 -1.92 -10.82 8.45
CA ALA A 112 -1.89 -10.37 7.07
C ALA A 112 -1.12 -11.33 6.15
N SER A 113 -0.07 -11.96 6.66
CA SER A 113 0.86 -12.80 5.88
C SER A 113 0.45 -14.27 5.80
N LEU A 114 -0.21 -14.79 6.84
CA LEU A 114 -0.40 -16.24 7.02
C LEU A 114 -1.86 -16.71 6.85
N LEU A 115 -2.84 -15.82 6.98
CA LEU A 115 -4.26 -16.20 6.90
C LEU A 115 -4.83 -16.06 5.48
N PRO A 116 -5.80 -16.90 5.08
CA PRO A 116 -6.59 -16.64 3.89
C PRO A 116 -7.35 -15.32 4.05
N TYR A 117 -7.30 -14.45 3.04
CA TYR A 117 -7.81 -13.06 3.14
C TYR A 117 -7.15 -12.25 4.27
N GLY A 118 -5.89 -12.58 4.60
CA GLY A 118 -5.16 -12.02 5.74
C GLY A 118 -5.20 -10.49 5.81
N PHE A 119 -5.06 -9.78 4.69
CA PHE A 119 -5.14 -8.32 4.67
C PHE A 119 -6.47 -7.79 5.25
N LEU A 120 -7.61 -8.35 4.85
CA LEU A 120 -8.92 -7.94 5.34
C LEU A 120 -9.08 -8.28 6.82
N ILE A 121 -8.69 -9.50 7.21
CA ILE A 121 -8.77 -9.97 8.60
C ILE A 121 -7.90 -9.09 9.51
N ALA A 122 -6.66 -8.82 9.10
CA ALA A 122 -5.71 -8.02 9.86
C ALA A 122 -6.16 -6.57 9.98
N MET A 123 -6.70 -5.97 8.91
CA MET A 123 -7.25 -4.61 8.93
C MET A 123 -8.45 -4.50 9.88
N VAL A 124 -9.46 -5.34 9.70
CA VAL A 124 -10.69 -5.30 10.51
C VAL A 124 -10.40 -5.71 11.95
N GLY A 125 -9.78 -6.87 12.14
CA GLY A 125 -9.46 -7.42 13.46
C GLY A 125 -8.47 -6.55 14.24
N GLY A 126 -7.42 -6.05 13.59
CA GLY A 126 -6.46 -5.13 14.20
C GLY A 126 -7.10 -3.81 14.63
N THR A 127 -7.99 -3.23 13.81
CA THR A 127 -8.73 -2.01 14.17
C THR A 127 -9.65 -2.25 15.36
N LEU A 128 -10.41 -3.35 15.37
CA LEU A 128 -11.30 -3.69 16.49
C LEU A 128 -10.52 -3.95 17.78
N LEU A 129 -9.39 -4.66 17.70
CA LEU A 129 -8.54 -4.93 18.85
C LEU A 129 -7.92 -3.64 19.41
N HIS A 130 -7.44 -2.75 18.54
CA HIS A 130 -6.95 -1.43 18.94
C HIS A 130 -8.01 -0.63 19.70
N LEU A 131 -9.25 -0.60 19.19
CA LEU A 131 -10.37 0.09 19.84
C LEU A 131 -10.76 -0.56 21.18
N ALA A 132 -10.70 -1.89 21.28
CA ALA A 132 -11.00 -2.61 22.51
C ALA A 132 -9.91 -2.40 23.59
N MET A 133 -8.64 -2.34 23.18
CA MET A 133 -7.53 -1.96 24.07
C MET A 133 -7.68 -0.53 24.59
N GLY A 134 -8.06 0.42 23.73
CA GLY A 134 -8.34 1.81 24.14
C GLY A 134 -9.52 1.96 25.10
N ARG A 135 -10.43 0.99 25.13
CA ARG A 135 -11.55 0.90 26.09
C ARG A 135 -11.20 0.10 27.37
N GLY A 136 -9.97 -0.39 27.49
CA GLY A 136 -9.50 -1.17 28.64
C GLY A 136 -10.02 -2.61 28.70
N TRP A 137 -10.61 -3.13 27.63
CA TRP A 137 -11.13 -4.51 27.60
C TRP A 137 -10.03 -5.56 27.48
N PHE A 138 -8.91 -5.18 26.86
CA PHE A 138 -7.74 -6.02 26.70
C PHE A 138 -6.48 -5.20 26.99
N THR A 139 -5.62 -5.71 27.87
CA THR A 139 -4.29 -5.16 28.12
C THR A 139 -3.25 -6.25 27.87
N PHE A 140 -2.37 -6.02 26.90
CA PHE A 140 -1.15 -6.82 26.74
C PHE A 140 -0.07 -6.41 27.76
N SER A 141 -0.50 -6.17 29.01
CA SER A 141 0.37 -5.87 30.14
C SER A 141 0.78 -7.20 30.77
N VAL A 142 2.05 -7.55 30.61
CA VAL A 142 2.70 -8.43 31.59
C VAL A 142 3.11 -7.51 32.74
N ARG A 143 2.80 -7.92 33.98
CA ARG A 143 3.31 -7.30 35.21
C ARG A 143 4.79 -6.94 35.10
#